data_AF-A0AAD5GEW8-F1
#
_entry.id   AF-A0AAD5GEW8-F1
#
_cell.length_a   1.000
_cell.length_b   1.000
_cell.length_c   1.000
_cell.angle_alpha   90.00
_cell.angle_beta   90.00
_cell.angle_gamma   90.00
#
_symmetry.space_group_name_H-M   'P 1'
#
loop_
_entity.id
_entity.type
_entity.pdbx_description
1 polymer ?
#
loop_
_entity_poly.entity_id
_entity_poly.type
_entity_poly.pdbx_seq_one_letter_code
_entity_poly.pdbx_strand_id
1 'polypeptide(L)'
;MTFKRRNGGRNKHGRGHVKFIRCSNCGKCCPKDKAIKRFLVRNIVEQAAVRDVQEACAFDRKAVGVFFVIKIGLVFSCCQSFDTKFDCFLEYTLPKLYLKIQHCVSCAIHSKVVRVRSRTERRNREPPKRFSHPRDDGPKPGQAPRPGGAGGPPPARP
;
A
#
# COMPACT_ATOMS: atom_id res chain seq x y z
N MET A 1 8.34 -43.49 -3.02
CA MET A 1 8.42 -42.04 -3.36
C MET A 1 7.79 -41.24 -2.22
N THR A 2 8.46 -40.24 -1.64
CA THR A 2 7.97 -39.57 -0.43
C THR A 2 7.13 -38.32 -0.74
N PHE A 3 5.88 -38.30 -0.27
CA PHE A 3 4.98 -37.15 -0.43
C PHE A 3 5.25 -36.08 0.63
N LYS A 4 6.02 -35.05 0.27
CA LYS A 4 6.34 -33.92 1.19
C LYS A 4 5.11 -33.10 1.62
N ARG A 5 4.09 -32.98 0.77
CA ARG A 5 2.85 -32.23 1.05
C ARG A 5 1.64 -33.05 0.65
N ARG A 6 0.60 -33.09 1.49
CA ARG A 6 -0.69 -33.76 1.19
C ARG A 6 -1.32 -33.27 -0.12
N ASN A 7 -1.15 -31.99 -0.45
CA ASN A 7 -1.68 -31.39 -1.69
C ASN A 7 -0.72 -31.51 -2.90
N GLY A 8 0.41 -32.20 -2.78
CA GLY A 8 1.44 -32.27 -3.85
C GLY A 8 2.03 -30.91 -4.25
N GLY A 9 1.78 -29.85 -3.48
CA GLY A 9 2.16 -28.47 -3.82
C GLY A 9 1.31 -27.82 -4.91
N ARG A 10 0.12 -28.34 -5.23
CA ARG A 10 -0.84 -27.74 -6.16
C ARG A 10 -2.20 -27.58 -5.46
N ASN A 11 -2.98 -26.58 -5.86
CA ASN A 11 -4.33 -26.34 -5.32
C ASN A 11 -5.46 -26.94 -6.17
N LYS A 12 -5.17 -27.95 -6.99
CA LYS A 12 -6.19 -28.61 -7.82
C LYS A 12 -6.81 -29.79 -7.08
N HIS A 13 -8.14 -29.90 -7.12
CA HIS A 13 -8.91 -31.03 -6.62
C HIS A 13 -9.88 -31.48 -7.72
N GLY A 14 -9.99 -32.80 -7.97
CA GLY A 14 -10.90 -33.37 -8.96
C GLY A 14 -10.64 -32.98 -10.42
N ARG A 15 -9.43 -32.50 -10.77
CA ARG A 15 -9.10 -32.03 -12.13
C ARG A 15 -7.75 -32.55 -12.62
N GLY A 16 -7.70 -32.96 -13.90
CA GLY A 16 -6.49 -33.39 -14.59
C GLY A 16 -5.59 -32.21 -14.96
N HIS A 17 -6.08 -31.32 -15.82
CA HIS A 17 -5.33 -30.21 -16.38
C HIS A 17 -5.89 -28.84 -15.94
N VAL A 18 -5.01 -27.85 -15.80
CA VAL A 18 -5.38 -26.47 -15.49
C VAL A 18 -4.57 -25.54 -16.39
N LYS A 19 -5.20 -24.44 -16.83
CA LYS A 19 -4.59 -23.42 -17.71
C LYS A 19 -3.19 -23.01 -17.21
N PHE A 20 -2.24 -22.99 -18.13
CA PHE A 20 -0.88 -22.53 -17.88
C PHE A 20 -0.80 -21.01 -17.89
N ILE A 21 0.15 -20.51 -17.13
CA ILE A 21 0.44 -19.09 -16.93
C ILE A 21 1.95 -18.91 -17.08
N ARG A 22 2.36 -17.77 -17.65
CA ARG A 22 3.76 -17.37 -17.72
C ARG A 22 4.13 -16.56 -16.48
N CYS A 23 5.25 -16.89 -15.85
CA CYS A 23 5.75 -16.10 -14.74
C CYS A 23 6.20 -14.71 -15.21
N SER A 24 5.90 -13.67 -14.44
CA SER A 24 6.29 -12.28 -14.72
C SER A 24 7.80 -12.06 -14.86
N ASN A 25 8.62 -12.74 -14.04
CA ASN A 25 10.07 -12.52 -14.01
C ASN A 25 10.85 -13.51 -14.87
N CYS A 26 10.48 -14.80 -14.82
CA CYS A 26 11.25 -15.89 -15.46
C CYS A 26 10.65 -16.35 -16.80
N GLY A 27 9.44 -15.92 -17.18
CA GLY A 27 8.75 -16.40 -18.39
C GLY A 27 8.39 -17.90 -18.39
N LYS A 28 8.74 -18.67 -17.34
CA LYS A 28 8.48 -20.11 -17.28
C LYS A 28 6.98 -20.41 -17.24
N CYS A 29 6.56 -21.44 -17.98
CA CYS A 29 5.21 -22.00 -17.90
C CYS A 29 5.00 -22.62 -16.52
N CYS A 30 4.05 -22.08 -15.76
CA CYS A 30 3.61 -22.60 -14.47
C CYS A 30 2.09 -22.82 -14.50
N PRO A 31 1.58 -23.95 -13.99
CA PRO A 31 0.14 -24.13 -13.90
C PRO A 31 -0.46 -23.15 -12.89
N LYS A 32 -1.67 -22.67 -13.16
CA LYS A 32 -2.36 -21.66 -12.34
C LYS A 32 -2.50 -22.06 -10.86
N ASP A 33 -2.56 -23.34 -10.52
CA ASP A 33 -2.70 -23.81 -9.13
C ASP A 33 -1.38 -23.93 -8.37
N LYS A 34 -0.24 -23.85 -9.08
CA LYS A 34 1.10 -23.84 -8.49
C LYS A 34 1.70 -22.44 -8.46
N ALA A 35 1.28 -21.58 -9.38
CA ALA A 35 1.73 -20.20 -9.45
C ALA A 35 1.38 -19.45 -8.16
N ILE A 36 2.37 -18.75 -7.61
CA ILE A 36 2.18 -17.91 -6.43
C ILE A 36 1.62 -16.58 -6.93
N LYS A 37 0.36 -16.32 -6.58
CA LYS A 37 -0.37 -15.13 -7.00
C LYS A 37 -0.35 -14.13 -5.86
N ARG A 38 0.10 -12.92 -6.12
CA ARG A 38 -0.03 -11.80 -5.19
C ARG A 38 -0.70 -10.64 -5.91
N PHE A 39 -1.73 -10.12 -5.25
CA PHE A 39 -2.35 -8.88 -5.67
C PHE A 39 -1.61 -7.75 -4.97
N LEU A 40 -0.92 -6.93 -5.74
CA LEU A 40 -0.24 -5.75 -5.24
C LEU A 40 -1.02 -4.54 -5.69
N VAL A 41 -1.48 -3.76 -4.71
CA VAL A 41 -1.99 -2.41 -4.92
C VAL A 41 -0.83 -1.49 -4.60
N ARG A 42 -0.30 -0.81 -5.61
CA ARG A 42 0.79 0.15 -5.45
C ARG A 42 0.35 1.50 -5.96
N ASN A 43 0.79 2.56 -5.30
CA ASN A 43 0.64 3.90 -5.87
C ASN A 43 1.65 4.05 -7.01
N ILE A 44 1.31 4.81 -8.04
CA ILE A 44 2.23 5.11 -9.16
C ILE A 44 3.42 5.93 -8.65
N VAL A 45 3.17 6.83 -7.69
CA VAL A 45 4.16 7.76 -7.13
C VAL A 45 4.61 7.29 -5.76
N GLU A 46 5.91 7.43 -5.50
CA GLU A 46 6.52 7.19 -4.18
C GLU A 46 6.14 8.31 -3.21
N GLN A 47 6.01 8.00 -1.91
CA GLN A 47 5.56 8.97 -0.88
C GLN A 47 6.37 10.27 -0.83
N ALA A 48 7.67 10.24 -1.16
CA ALA A 48 8.50 11.44 -1.23
C ALA A 48 8.06 12.35 -2.38
N ALA A 49 7.90 11.78 -3.58
CA ALA A 49 7.52 12.51 -4.79
C ALA A 49 6.04 12.91 -4.85
N VAL A 50 5.18 12.42 -3.93
CA VAL A 50 3.76 12.81 -3.90
C VAL A 50 3.62 14.33 -3.72
N ARG A 51 4.46 14.95 -2.88
CA ARG A 51 4.40 16.40 -2.62
C ARG A 51 4.82 17.21 -3.84
N ASP A 52 5.96 16.85 -4.43
CA ASP A 52 6.48 17.53 -5.62
C ASP A 52 5.53 17.39 -6.82
N VAL A 53 4.92 16.21 -6.99
CA VAL A 53 3.92 15.97 -8.04
C VAL A 53 2.66 16.79 -7.78
N GLN A 54 2.20 16.91 -6.53
CA GLN A 54 1.03 17.71 -6.19
C GLN A 54 1.27 19.21 -6.41
N GLU A 55 2.44 19.73 -6.03
CA GLU A 55 2.83 21.13 -6.22
C GLU A 55 3.03 21.49 -7.71
N ALA A 56 3.47 20.54 -8.53
CA ALA A 56 3.63 20.71 -9.98
C ALA A 56 2.36 20.41 -10.79
N CYS A 57 1.33 19.81 -10.19
CA CYS A 57 0.07 19.54 -10.89
C CYS A 57 -0.68 20.85 -11.15
N ALA A 58 -1.01 21.12 -12.42
CA ALA A 58 -1.80 22.28 -12.85
C ALA A 58 -3.20 22.36 -12.19
N PHE A 59 -3.68 21.24 -11.62
CA PHE A 59 -4.89 21.18 -10.81
C PHE A 59 -4.58 21.51 -9.34
N ASP A 60 -4.00 22.67 -9.10
CA ASP A 60 -3.86 23.20 -7.75
C ASP A 60 -5.06 24.09 -7.42
N ARG A 61 -5.57 23.93 -6.19
CA ARG A 61 -6.82 24.50 -5.66
C ARG A 61 -6.68 25.99 -5.35
N LYS A 62 -6.04 26.77 -6.23
CA LYS A 62 -5.75 28.20 -6.07
C LYS A 62 -5.92 29.00 -7.36
N ALA A 63 -6.98 28.78 -8.14
CA ALA A 63 -7.37 29.72 -9.19
C ALA A 63 -8.84 29.60 -9.65
N VAL A 64 -9.81 29.50 -8.75
CA VAL A 64 -11.17 29.99 -9.03
C VAL A 64 -11.79 30.41 -7.71
N GLY A 65 -11.62 31.67 -7.33
CA GLY A 65 -12.20 32.19 -6.08
C GLY A 65 -11.64 33.50 -5.53
N VAL A 66 -10.64 34.13 -6.16
CA VAL A 66 -10.25 35.52 -5.81
C VAL A 66 -9.88 36.32 -7.05
N PHE A 67 -10.76 36.31 -8.06
CA PHE A 67 -10.75 37.33 -9.13
C PHE A 67 -11.93 38.31 -9.00
N PHE A 68 -12.69 38.24 -7.89
CA PHE A 68 -13.86 39.09 -7.65
C PHE A 68 -13.73 39.97 -6.40
N VAL A 69 -12.51 40.44 -6.10
CA VAL A 69 -12.31 41.48 -5.09
C VAL A 69 -11.44 42.60 -5.66
N ILE A 70 -11.97 43.28 -6.67
CA ILE A 70 -11.75 44.71 -6.82
C ILE A 70 -13.11 45.39 -6.59
N LYS A 71 -13.19 46.12 -5.47
CA LYS A 71 -14.18 47.16 -5.11
C LYS A 71 -15.63 46.71 -4.86
N ILE A 72 -15.92 46.43 -3.59
CA ILE A 72 -16.76 47.24 -2.66
C ILE A 72 -16.42 46.61 -1.28
N GLY A 73 -15.69 47.27 -0.40
CA GLY A 73 -16.24 48.31 0.46
C GLY A 73 -17.01 47.68 1.63
N LEU A 74 -16.38 47.66 2.80
CA LEU A 74 -16.94 47.47 4.16
C LEU A 74 -17.36 46.06 4.65
N VAL A 75 -16.53 45.54 5.58
CA VAL A 75 -16.81 44.97 6.92
C VAL A 75 -18.19 44.32 7.19
N PHE A 76 -18.21 43.02 7.52
CA PHE A 76 -18.85 42.38 8.71
C PHE A 76 -18.83 40.85 8.55
N SER A 77 -18.01 40.11 9.29
CA SER A 77 -18.40 39.40 10.51
C SER A 77 -19.76 38.69 10.44
N CYS A 78 -19.79 37.46 9.94
CA CYS A 78 -20.65 36.41 10.48
C CYS A 78 -20.29 35.03 9.91
N CYS A 79 -20.61 34.00 10.69
CA CYS A 79 -20.50 32.57 10.42
C CYS A 79 -19.14 31.91 10.67
N GLN A 80 -18.86 31.72 11.96
CA GLN A 80 -18.52 30.38 12.48
C GLN A 80 -19.33 29.30 11.75
N SER A 81 -18.63 28.23 11.35
CA SER A 81 -19.14 26.85 11.35
C SER A 81 -20.53 26.61 10.75
N PHE A 82 -20.62 26.38 9.43
CA PHE A 82 -21.72 25.60 8.88
C PHE A 82 -21.23 24.65 7.79
N ASP A 83 -21.32 23.35 8.12
CA ASP A 83 -21.27 22.17 7.27
C ASP A 83 -21.37 22.43 5.76
N THR A 84 -20.24 22.34 5.07
CA THR A 84 -20.22 21.82 3.69
C THR A 84 -19.59 20.44 3.71
N LYS A 85 -20.36 19.46 4.19
CA LYS A 85 -20.38 18.13 3.53
C LYS A 85 -20.91 18.34 2.12
N PHE A 86 -20.07 18.84 1.25
CA PHE A 86 -20.30 18.85 -0.18
C PHE A 86 -18.96 18.47 -0.78
N ASP A 87 -18.86 17.19 -1.14
CA ASP A 87 -17.69 16.50 -1.65
C ASP A 87 -16.82 17.39 -2.55
N CYS A 88 -15.78 18.00 -1.95
CA CYS A 88 -14.70 18.63 -2.69
C CYS A 88 -13.79 17.55 -3.28
N PHE A 89 -14.34 16.79 -4.23
CA PHE A 89 -13.69 15.80 -5.07
C PHE A 89 -12.76 16.50 -6.09
N LEU A 90 -11.73 17.19 -5.57
CA LEU A 90 -10.62 17.78 -6.32
C LEU A 90 -9.36 17.59 -5.46
N GLU A 91 -9.13 16.35 -5.03
CA GLU A 91 -7.83 15.84 -4.64
C GLU A 91 -7.34 15.08 -5.87
N TYR A 92 -6.16 15.38 -6.40
CA TYR A 92 -5.56 14.60 -7.48
C TYR A 92 -5.25 13.20 -6.92
N THR A 93 -6.26 12.32 -6.86
CA THR A 93 -6.11 10.99 -6.28
C THR A 93 -5.25 10.20 -7.25
N LEU A 94 -3.95 10.17 -6.98
CA LEU A 94 -2.98 9.44 -7.78
C LEU A 94 -3.50 8.01 -7.98
N PRO A 95 -3.75 7.57 -9.23
CA PRO A 95 -4.39 6.30 -9.47
C PRO A 95 -3.54 5.16 -8.90
N LYS A 96 -4.21 4.18 -8.31
CA LYS A 96 -3.55 2.99 -7.76
C LYS A 96 -3.35 1.97 -8.89
N LEU A 97 -2.13 1.45 -9.01
CA LEU A 97 -1.82 0.32 -9.88
C LEU A 97 -2.24 -0.98 -9.22
N TYR A 98 -3.17 -1.67 -9.87
CA TYR A 98 -3.66 -2.99 -9.48
C TYR A 98 -2.94 -4.07 -10.28
N LEU A 99 -1.87 -4.63 -9.71
CA LEU A 99 -1.03 -5.61 -10.38
C LEU A 99 -1.26 -7.01 -9.78
N LYS A 100 -1.74 -7.94 -10.61
CA LYS A 100 -1.79 -9.37 -10.26
C LYS A 100 -0.51 -10.05 -10.70
N ILE A 101 0.47 -10.07 -9.82
CA ILE A 101 1.77 -10.69 -10.12
C ILE A 101 1.69 -12.20 -9.90
N GLN A 102 2.20 -12.96 -10.87
CA GLN A 102 2.18 -14.41 -10.89
C GLN A 102 3.61 -14.93 -11.03
N HIS A 103 4.09 -15.61 -9.98
CA HIS A 103 5.48 -16.07 -9.93
C HIS A 103 5.60 -17.59 -10.06
N CYS A 104 6.69 -18.02 -10.70
CA CYS A 104 7.23 -19.37 -10.60
C CYS A 104 7.78 -19.59 -9.17
N VAL A 105 7.78 -20.85 -8.68
CA VAL A 105 8.21 -21.17 -7.31
C VAL A 105 9.66 -20.72 -7.06
N SER A 106 10.52 -20.85 -8.06
CA SER A 106 11.91 -20.39 -8.01
C SER A 106 12.00 -18.87 -7.82
N CYS A 107 11.28 -18.08 -8.63
CA CYS A 107 11.29 -16.63 -8.50
C CYS A 107 10.72 -16.17 -7.16
N ALA A 108 9.67 -16.82 -6.66
CA ALA A 108 9.09 -16.43 -5.39
C ALA A 108 10.00 -16.69 -4.18
N ILE A 109 10.91 -17.68 -4.27
CA ILE A 109 11.92 -17.91 -3.24
C ILE A 109 13.05 -16.89 -3.38
N HIS A 110 13.50 -16.63 -4.61
CA HIS A 110 14.59 -15.67 -4.87
C HIS A 110 14.24 -14.23 -4.44
N SER A 111 13.03 -13.76 -4.79
CA SER A 111 12.54 -12.44 -4.37
C SER A 111 12.03 -12.41 -2.92
N LYS A 112 12.23 -13.50 -2.16
CA LYS A 112 11.83 -13.65 -0.75
C LYS A 112 10.33 -13.43 -0.50
N VAL A 113 9.52 -13.57 -1.55
CA VAL A 113 8.06 -13.49 -1.51
C VAL A 113 7.47 -14.66 -0.73
N VAL A 114 8.08 -15.85 -0.83
CA VAL A 114 7.78 -17.02 0.01
C VAL A 114 9.07 -17.50 0.66
N ARG A 115 9.00 -17.84 1.95
CA ARG A 115 10.13 -18.34 2.74
C ARG A 115 9.89 -19.79 3.17
N VAL A 116 10.99 -20.50 3.44
CA VAL A 116 10.92 -21.87 3.99
C VAL A 116 10.42 -21.77 5.43
N ARG A 117 9.37 -22.54 5.74
CA ARG A 117 8.77 -22.67 7.07
C ARG A 117 9.04 -24.06 7.68
N SER A 118 8.90 -24.18 8.99
CA SER A 118 9.05 -25.44 9.74
C SER A 118 8.02 -26.50 9.29
N ARG A 119 8.22 -27.78 9.67
CA ARG A 119 7.32 -28.88 9.23
C ARG A 119 5.87 -28.66 9.68
N THR A 120 5.68 -28.14 10.88
CA THR A 120 4.37 -27.84 11.50
C THR A 120 3.73 -26.62 10.83
N GLU A 121 4.47 -25.52 10.70
CA GLU A 121 3.97 -24.27 10.09
C GLU A 121 3.60 -24.37 8.61
N ARG A 122 4.17 -25.33 7.87
CA ARG A 122 3.77 -25.58 6.46
C ARG A 122 2.31 -25.95 6.30
N ARG A 123 1.66 -26.46 7.36
CA ARG A 123 0.23 -26.77 7.40
C ARG A 123 -0.61 -25.51 7.62
N ASN A 124 -0.08 -24.51 8.32
CA ASN A 124 -0.77 -23.24 8.51
C ASN A 124 -0.88 -22.51 7.16
N ARG A 125 -2.12 -22.32 6.72
CA ARG A 125 -2.49 -21.67 5.45
C ARG A 125 -2.76 -20.19 5.62
N GLU A 126 -2.86 -19.71 6.86
CA GLU A 126 -3.01 -18.29 7.13
C GLU A 126 -1.77 -17.53 6.64
N PRO A 127 -1.95 -16.33 6.07
CA PRO A 127 -0.83 -15.47 5.75
C PRO A 127 -0.04 -15.20 7.05
N PRO A 128 1.29 -15.30 7.04
CA PRO A 128 2.06 -14.90 8.22
C PRO A 128 1.72 -13.46 8.57
N LYS A 129 1.35 -13.21 9.84
CA LYS A 129 1.13 -11.86 10.33
C LYS A 129 2.39 -11.05 10.08
N ARG A 130 2.25 -9.91 9.40
CA ARG A 130 3.36 -8.97 9.22
C ARG A 130 3.51 -8.29 10.57
N PHE A 131 4.45 -8.75 11.38
CA PHE A 131 4.82 -8.05 12.59
C PHE A 131 5.25 -6.65 12.16
N SER A 132 4.41 -5.66 12.46
CA SER A 132 4.84 -4.28 12.38
C SER A 132 5.79 -4.13 13.54
N HIS A 133 7.09 -4.03 13.26
CA HIS A 133 7.99 -3.48 14.26
C HIS A 133 7.42 -2.10 14.61
N PRO A 134 7.11 -1.83 15.89
CA PRO A 134 6.89 -0.47 16.32
C PRO A 134 8.08 0.35 15.81
N ARG A 135 7.83 1.51 15.20
CA ARG A 135 8.93 2.43 14.94
C ARG A 135 9.49 2.80 16.32
N ASP A 136 10.75 2.47 16.58
CA ASP A 136 11.48 2.94 17.75
C ASP A 136 11.80 4.44 17.59
N ASP A 137 10.76 5.26 17.45
CA ASP A 137 10.84 6.74 17.47
C ASP A 137 10.81 7.27 18.93
N GLY A 138 10.87 6.38 19.92
CA GLY A 138 11.06 6.73 21.32
C GLY A 138 12.51 7.19 21.58
N PRO A 139 12.73 8.17 22.46
CA PRO A 139 14.08 8.58 22.83
C PRO A 139 14.86 7.38 23.39
N LYS A 140 15.95 7.01 22.72
CA LYS A 140 16.86 5.95 23.20
C LYS A 140 17.33 6.29 24.63
N PRO A 141 17.31 5.33 25.58
CA PRO A 141 17.87 5.56 26.89
C PRO A 141 19.38 5.86 26.73
N GLY A 142 19.78 7.10 27.03
CA GLY A 142 21.17 7.54 26.99
C GLY A 142 21.51 8.64 25.97
N GLN A 143 20.56 9.14 25.16
CA GLN A 143 20.84 10.29 24.28
C GLN A 143 20.28 11.58 24.89
N ALA A 144 21.17 12.55 25.17
CA ALA A 144 20.79 13.85 25.71
C ALA A 144 19.73 14.53 24.82
N PRO A 145 18.72 15.22 25.40
CA PRO A 145 17.69 15.87 24.62
C PRO A 145 18.31 16.97 23.75
N ARG A 146 18.05 16.91 22.44
CA ARG A 146 18.30 18.04 21.55
C ARG A 146 17.30 19.15 21.90
N PRO A 147 17.75 20.39 22.16
CA PRO A 147 16.84 21.46 22.48
C PRO A 147 16.05 21.86 21.24
N GLY A 148 14.72 21.78 21.32
CA GLY A 148 13.80 22.32 20.31
C GLY A 148 12.99 21.26 19.58
N GLY A 149 11.75 21.06 19.99
CA GLY A 149 10.76 20.29 19.24
C GLY A 149 9.59 19.86 20.11
N ALA A 150 8.63 20.78 20.33
CA ALA A 150 7.37 20.47 21.00
C ALA A 150 6.64 19.35 20.25
N GLY A 151 6.52 18.18 20.88
CA GLY A 151 5.72 17.06 20.39
C GLY A 151 4.24 17.32 20.65
N GLY A 152 3.47 17.52 19.58
CA GLY A 152 2.00 17.55 19.67
C GLY A 152 1.43 16.16 20.01
N PRO A 153 0.22 16.09 20.61
CA PRO A 153 -0.39 14.84 21.03
C PRO A 153 -0.76 13.95 19.82
N PRO A 154 -0.71 12.62 19.97
CA PRO A 154 -1.08 11.70 18.90
C PRO A 154 -2.58 11.81 18.58
N PRO A 155 -3.00 11.73 17.30
CA PRO A 155 -4.41 11.79 16.95
C PRO A 155 -5.15 10.54 17.44
N ALA A 156 -6.29 10.77 18.10
CA ALA A 156 -7.25 9.73 18.46
C ALA A 156 -7.78 9.05 17.19
N ARG A 157 -7.73 7.72 17.16
CA ARG A 157 -8.23 6.90 16.07
C ARG A 157 -9.61 6.31 16.49
N PRO A 158 -10.63 6.29 15.61
CA PRO A 158 -11.93 5.68 15.90
C PRO A 158 -11.85 4.16 16.09
#